data_AF-R7TVN2-F1
#
_entry.id   AF-R7TVN2-F1
#
_cell.length_a   1.000
_cell.length_b   1.000
_cell.length_c   1.000
_cell.angle_alpha   90.00
_cell.angle_beta   90.00
_cell.angle_gamma   90.00
#
_symmetry.space_group_name_H-M   'P 1'
#
loop_
_entity.id
_entity.type
_entity.pdbx_description
1 polymer ?
#
loop_
_entity_poly.entity_id
_entity_poly.type
_entity_poly.pdbx_seq_one_letter_code
_entity_poly.pdbx_strand_id
1 'polypeptide(L)'
;MKKYLDSMMQDLRKAHKVREEQLSSAAQNYKGRLDGALRKHEELLVAYRELRQQVEDKGFDELDLGPDEHHLNITDKDLTTAQQKEILRLKQELGNVTSELEALKIRGRMGDYKDDSKAHKSVSSDADNMKDLRRQLAEFTHNTQEELEQERAGLLSRNAVLEQEVTELQAYIDTHLARYKDEIMRLRQMLNMNDSGGFVSPGANNPHNHRKFIFYSN
;
A
#
# COMPACT_ATOMS: atom_id res chain seq x y z
N MET A 1 7.70 27.74 37.97
CA MET A 1 8.06 28.05 36.56
C MET A 1 9.27 27.26 36.07
N LYS A 2 10.46 27.34 36.70
CA LYS A 2 11.66 26.57 36.28
C LYS A 2 11.44 25.05 36.18
N LYS A 3 10.88 24.44 37.24
CA LYS A 3 10.56 22.99 37.27
C LYS A 3 9.63 22.52 36.14
N TYR A 4 8.74 23.39 35.66
CA TYR A 4 7.82 23.09 34.56
C TYR A 4 8.54 23.13 33.21
N LEU A 5 9.40 24.12 33.00
CA LEU A 5 10.26 24.20 31.82
C LEU A 5 11.24 23.02 31.75
N ASP A 6 11.81 22.61 32.89
CA ASP A 6 12.69 21.44 32.97
C ASP A 6 11.95 20.14 32.62
N SER A 7 10.72 19.97 33.11
CA SER A 7 9.85 18.84 32.73
C SER A 7 9.55 18.85 31.23
N MET A 8 9.16 20.00 30.67
CA MET A 8 8.86 20.13 29.25
C MET A 8 10.07 19.84 28.36
N MET A 9 11.26 20.31 28.74
CA MET A 9 12.51 20.01 28.03
C MET A 9 12.87 18.53 28.11
N GLN A 10 12.58 17.88 29.24
CA GLN A 10 12.77 16.44 29.39
C GLN A 10 11.79 15.65 28.51
N ASP A 11 10.54 16.08 28.42
CA ASP A 11 9.52 15.44 27.58
C ASP A 11 9.81 15.65 26.09
N LEU A 12 10.30 16.83 25.69
CA LEU A 12 10.80 17.06 24.33
C LEU A 12 11.96 16.13 23.98
N ARG A 13 12.95 15.98 24.85
CA ARG A 13 14.08 15.05 24.62
C ARG A 13 13.60 13.61 24.49
N LYS A 14 12.65 13.18 25.32
CA LYS A 14 12.03 11.84 25.21
C LYS A 14 11.27 11.68 23.90
N ALA A 15 10.47 12.67 23.50
CA ALA A 15 9.72 12.64 22.25
C ALA A 15 10.64 12.57 21.03
N HIS A 16 11.74 13.33 21.02
CA HIS A 16 12.77 13.25 19.99
C HIS A 16 13.42 11.87 19.93
N LYS A 17 13.82 11.32 21.09
CA LYS A 17 14.40 9.98 21.17
C LYS A 17 13.45 8.90 20.65
N VAL A 18 12.17 8.94 21.03
CA VAL A 18 11.14 8.00 20.54
C VAL A 18 10.96 8.14 19.04
N ARG A 19 10.92 9.36 18.50
CA ARG A 19 10.81 9.58 17.05
C ARG A 19 12.02 9.04 16.30
N GLU A 20 13.23 9.24 16.82
CA GLU A 20 14.46 8.69 16.24
C GLU A 20 14.44 7.15 16.25
N GLU A 21 14.04 6.54 17.36
CA GLU A 21 13.89 5.08 17.47
C GLU A 21 12.84 4.54 16.48
N GLN A 22 11.70 5.23 16.32
CA GLN A 22 10.67 4.88 15.34
C GLN A 22 11.20 4.95 13.91
N LEU A 23 11.92 6.02 13.56
CA LEU A 23 12.51 6.18 12.22
C LEU A 23 13.58 5.12 11.95
N SER A 24 14.44 4.84 12.93
CA SER A 24 15.46 3.79 12.82
C SER A 24 14.83 2.41 12.65
N SER A 25 13.80 2.10 13.44
CA SER A 25 13.05 0.84 13.32
C SER A 25 12.32 0.74 11.99
N ALA A 26 11.68 1.80 11.51
CA ALA A 26 11.04 1.83 10.20
C ALA A 26 12.06 1.57 9.07
N ALA A 27 13.22 2.24 9.11
CA ALA A 27 14.29 2.04 8.13
C ALA A 27 14.81 0.59 8.14
N GLN A 28 15.02 -0.01 9.31
CA GLN A 28 15.42 -1.41 9.44
C GLN A 28 14.36 -2.37 8.91
N ASN A 29 13.08 -2.10 9.18
CA ASN A 29 11.97 -2.89 8.64
C ASN A 29 11.90 -2.80 7.11
N TYR A 30 12.06 -1.61 6.52
CA TYR A 30 12.11 -1.45 5.07
C TYR A 30 13.28 -2.21 4.46
N LYS A 31 14.46 -2.13 5.07
CA LYS A 31 15.63 -2.92 4.65
C LYS A 31 15.32 -4.42 4.67
N GLY A 32 14.75 -4.93 5.76
CA GLY A 32 14.39 -6.35 5.85
C GLY A 32 13.33 -6.77 4.81
N ARG A 33 12.35 -5.91 4.52
CA ARG A 33 11.37 -6.15 3.46
C ARG A 33 12.01 -6.15 2.06
N LEU A 34 12.97 -5.26 1.83
CA LEU A 34 13.71 -5.16 0.57
C LEU A 34 14.59 -6.39 0.36
N ASP A 35 15.34 -6.81 1.40
CA ASP A 35 16.13 -8.06 1.37
C ASP A 35 15.23 -9.28 1.08
N GLY A 36 14.03 -9.33 1.67
CA GLY A 36 13.05 -10.38 1.38
C GLY A 36 12.50 -10.34 -0.04
N ALA A 37 12.31 -9.16 -0.62
CA ALA A 37 11.88 -9.00 -2.01
C ALA A 37 12.98 -9.42 -2.99
N LEU A 38 14.23 -9.08 -2.69
CA LEU A 38 15.40 -9.50 -3.49
C LEU A 38 15.56 -11.03 -3.49
N ARG A 39 15.45 -11.69 -2.34
CA ARG A 39 15.49 -13.16 -2.28
C ARG A 39 14.41 -13.82 -3.12
N LYS A 40 13.17 -13.34 -3.03
CA LYS A 40 12.07 -13.85 -3.87
C LYS A 40 12.31 -13.60 -5.36
N HIS A 41 12.92 -12.47 -5.70
CA HIS A 41 13.30 -12.17 -7.07
C HIS A 41 14.36 -13.15 -7.58
N GLU A 42 15.40 -13.44 -6.79
CA GLU A 42 16.41 -14.46 -7.10
C GLU A 42 15.78 -15.86 -7.26
N GLU A 43 14.90 -16.26 -6.34
CA GLU A 43 14.15 -17.53 -6.42
C GLU A 43 13.32 -17.62 -7.72
N LEU A 44 12.65 -16.52 -8.10
CA LEU A 44 11.88 -16.46 -9.33
C LEU A 44 12.76 -16.54 -10.58
N LEU A 45 13.92 -15.89 -10.58
CA LEU A 45 14.88 -15.94 -11.68
C LEU A 45 15.42 -17.37 -11.87
N VAL A 46 15.70 -18.10 -10.79
CA VAL A 46 16.09 -19.51 -10.85
C VAL A 46 14.97 -20.36 -11.47
N ALA A 47 13.73 -20.20 -11.01
CA ALA A 47 12.59 -20.92 -11.59
C ALA A 47 12.37 -20.59 -13.08
N TYR A 48 12.57 -19.32 -13.45
CA TYR A 48 12.50 -18.88 -14.84
C TYR A 48 13.59 -19.52 -15.72
N ARG A 49 14.85 -19.57 -15.25
CA ARG A 49 15.94 -20.30 -15.92
C ARG A 49 15.58 -21.76 -16.16
N GLU A 50 15.10 -22.44 -15.13
CA GLU A 50 14.74 -23.86 -15.20
C GLU A 50 13.60 -24.11 -16.19
N LEU A 51 12.56 -23.27 -16.14
CA LEU A 51 11.42 -23.38 -17.05
C LEU A 51 11.84 -23.17 -18.51
N ARG A 52 12.65 -22.14 -18.77
CA ARG A 52 13.14 -21.85 -20.11
C ARG A 52 13.97 -23.00 -20.66
N GLN A 53 14.91 -23.54 -19.88
CA GLN A 53 15.71 -24.70 -20.28
C GLN A 53 14.82 -25.90 -20.61
N GLN A 54 13.80 -26.18 -19.79
CA GLN A 54 12.86 -27.28 -20.05
C GLN A 54 12.03 -27.10 -21.32
N VAL A 55 11.74 -25.87 -21.73
CA VAL A 55 11.00 -25.59 -22.97
C VAL A 55 11.92 -25.70 -24.18
N GLU A 56 13.16 -25.21 -24.07
CA GLU A 56 14.21 -25.38 -25.08
C GLU A 56 14.52 -26.88 -25.32
N ASP A 57 14.67 -27.67 -24.25
CA ASP A 57 14.92 -29.12 -24.33
C ASP A 57 13.76 -29.90 -25.00
N LYS A 58 12.53 -29.38 -24.93
CA LYS A 58 11.33 -29.99 -25.53
C LYS A 58 11.09 -29.55 -26.98
N GLY A 59 11.87 -28.60 -27.50
CA GLY A 59 11.83 -28.18 -28.91
C GLY A 59 10.58 -27.40 -29.30
N PHE A 60 10.06 -26.55 -28.41
CA PHE A 60 8.97 -25.63 -28.75
C PHE A 60 9.52 -24.34 -29.38
N ASP A 61 9.91 -24.40 -30.65
CA ASP A 61 10.51 -23.27 -31.39
C ASP A 61 9.55 -22.10 -31.68
N GLU A 62 8.23 -22.30 -31.53
CA GLU A 62 7.19 -21.30 -31.82
C GLU A 62 6.77 -20.47 -30.59
N LEU A 63 7.27 -20.79 -29.39
CA LEU A 63 6.96 -20.05 -28.16
C LEU A 63 7.92 -18.86 -27.98
N ASP A 64 7.36 -17.66 -27.82
CA ASP A 64 8.11 -16.51 -27.29
C ASP A 64 8.39 -16.74 -25.79
N LEU A 65 9.64 -17.06 -25.47
CA LEU A 65 10.13 -17.31 -24.12
C LEU A 65 10.33 -16.02 -23.31
N GLY A 66 10.15 -14.84 -23.92
CA GLY A 66 10.31 -13.56 -23.27
C GLY A 66 11.77 -13.11 -23.14
N PRO A 67 12.02 -12.04 -22.36
CA PRO A 67 13.34 -11.44 -22.24
C PRO A 67 14.34 -12.38 -21.56
N ASP A 68 15.60 -12.29 -21.98
CA ASP A 68 16.68 -13.02 -21.30
C ASP A 68 16.81 -12.59 -19.84
N GLU A 69 17.26 -13.51 -19.00
CA GLU A 69 17.33 -13.32 -17.55
C GLU A 69 18.27 -12.15 -17.16
N HIS A 70 19.29 -11.89 -17.98
CA HIS A 70 20.17 -10.74 -17.82
C HIS A 70 19.45 -9.39 -17.90
N HIS A 71 18.27 -9.33 -18.54
CA HIS A 71 17.40 -8.15 -18.58
C HIS A 71 16.43 -8.06 -17.40
N LEU A 72 16.30 -9.13 -16.62
CA LEU A 72 15.41 -9.20 -15.45
C LEU A 72 16.15 -8.97 -14.13
N ASN A 73 17.49 -9.06 -14.13
CA ASN A 73 18.31 -8.78 -12.96
C ASN A 73 18.16 -7.33 -12.50
N ILE A 74 17.57 -7.13 -11.31
CA ILE A 74 17.56 -5.82 -10.64
C ILE A 74 18.99 -5.50 -10.21
N THR A 75 19.68 -4.64 -10.97
CA THR A 75 21.04 -4.22 -10.62
C THR A 75 20.99 -3.10 -9.58
N ASP A 76 21.93 -3.08 -8.63
CA ASP A 76 22.09 -1.98 -7.65
C ASP A 76 22.10 -0.59 -8.33
N LYS A 77 22.52 -0.50 -9.59
CA LYS A 77 22.49 0.71 -10.41
C LYS A 77 21.07 1.25 -10.63
N ASP A 78 20.05 0.42 -10.77
CA ASP A 78 18.68 0.86 -10.98
C ASP A 78 18.04 1.33 -9.66
N LEU A 79 18.34 0.65 -8.56
CA LEU A 79 17.94 1.06 -7.21
C LEU A 79 18.65 2.35 -6.75
N THR A 80 19.96 2.43 -7.00
CA THR A 80 20.77 3.60 -6.66
C THR A 80 20.50 4.78 -7.58
N THR A 81 20.18 4.59 -8.85
CA THR A 81 19.83 5.70 -9.74
C THR A 81 18.56 6.41 -9.28
N ALA A 82 17.54 5.68 -8.84
CA ALA A 82 16.32 6.29 -8.28
C ALA A 82 16.61 7.06 -6.97
N GLN A 83 17.36 6.45 -6.05
CA GLN A 83 17.74 7.08 -4.78
C GLN A 83 18.69 8.28 -4.98
N GLN A 84 19.65 8.18 -5.91
CA GLN A 84 20.58 9.25 -6.25
C GLN A 84 19.87 10.42 -6.93
N LYS A 85 18.90 10.15 -7.82
CA LYS A 85 18.04 11.20 -8.40
C LYS A 85 17.27 11.94 -7.32
N GLU A 86 16.70 11.22 -6.36
CA GLU A 86 15.98 11.84 -5.24
C GLU A 86 16.91 12.63 -4.32
N ILE A 87 18.12 12.13 -4.04
CA ILE A 87 19.14 12.87 -3.27
C ILE A 87 19.56 14.16 -4.00
N LEU A 88 19.73 14.12 -5.32
CA LEU A 88 20.10 15.29 -6.11
C LEU A 88 18.97 16.33 -6.13
N ARG A 89 17.72 15.87 -6.27
CA ARG A 89 16.52 16.72 -6.17
C ARG A 89 16.44 17.41 -4.81
N LEU A 90 16.57 16.65 -3.71
CA LEU A 90 16.52 17.19 -2.36
C LEU A 90 17.67 18.16 -2.07
N LYS A 91 18.87 17.91 -2.60
CA LYS A 91 20.01 18.85 -2.51
C LYS A 91 19.73 20.15 -3.26
N GLN A 92 19.08 20.08 -4.41
CA GLN A 92 18.68 21.26 -5.18
C GLN A 92 17.59 22.06 -4.45
N GLU A 93 16.55 21.38 -3.94
CA GLU A 93 15.49 22.02 -3.15
C GLU A 93 16.04 22.67 -1.88
N LEU A 94 16.99 22.03 -1.19
CA LEU A 94 17.70 22.62 -0.05
C LEU A 94 18.46 23.89 -0.47
N GLY A 95 19.19 23.85 -1.59
CA GLY A 95 19.88 25.02 -2.14
C GLY A 95 18.93 26.19 -2.43
N ASN A 96 17.77 25.90 -3.03
CA ASN A 96 16.75 26.89 -3.32
C ASN A 96 16.20 27.53 -2.03
N VAL A 97 15.85 26.71 -1.03
CA VAL A 97 15.34 27.20 0.27
C VAL A 97 16.40 28.00 1.03
N THR A 98 17.68 27.57 0.99
CA THR A 98 18.76 28.33 1.63
C THR A 98 19.00 29.69 0.97
N SER A 99 18.94 29.76 -0.37
CA SER A 99 19.11 31.02 -1.09
C SER A 99 17.90 31.95 -0.90
N GLU A 100 16.69 31.42 -0.82
CA GLU A 100 15.49 32.18 -0.47
C GLU A 100 15.57 32.76 0.96
N LEU A 101 16.04 31.97 1.93
CA LEU A 101 16.29 32.44 3.29
C LEU A 101 17.38 33.52 3.36
N GLU A 102 18.46 33.36 2.59
CA GLU A 102 19.51 34.39 2.51
C GLU A 102 18.98 35.67 1.85
N ALA A 103 18.19 35.57 0.79
CA ALA A 103 17.56 36.71 0.13
C ALA A 103 16.61 37.45 1.08
N LEU A 104 15.77 36.73 1.84
CA LEU A 104 14.89 37.30 2.85
C LEU A 104 15.68 37.95 4.00
N LYS A 105 16.80 37.36 4.40
CA LYS A 105 17.69 37.91 5.44
C LYS A 105 18.41 39.16 4.96
N ILE A 106 18.86 39.22 3.71
CA ILE A 106 19.45 40.42 3.10
C ILE A 106 18.40 41.51 2.96
N ARG A 107 17.17 41.17 2.52
CA ARG A 107 16.03 42.09 2.42
C ARG A 107 15.60 42.64 3.78
N GLY A 108 15.69 41.83 4.85
CA GLY A 108 15.46 42.28 6.22
C GLY A 108 16.61 43.11 6.81
N ARG A 109 17.83 43.02 6.26
CA ARG A 109 19.03 43.72 6.73
C ARG A 109 19.31 45.03 5.96
N MET A 110 18.90 45.11 4.70
CA MET A 110 18.86 46.34 3.89
C MET A 110 17.54 47.06 4.20
N GLY A 111 17.53 47.83 5.28
CA GLY A 111 16.38 48.63 5.68
C GLY A 111 15.98 49.61 4.57
N ASP A 112 14.84 49.35 3.93
CA ASP A 112 14.15 50.29 3.06
C ASP A 112 13.47 51.35 3.97
N TYR A 113 14.27 52.31 4.45
CA TYR A 113 13.75 53.50 5.13
C TYR A 113 13.27 54.50 4.08
N LYS A 114 12.01 54.36 3.67
CA LYS A 114 11.21 55.52 3.24
C LYS A 114 10.21 55.85 4.34
N ASP A 115 10.54 56.89 5.09
CA ASP A 115 9.58 57.66 5.86
C ASP A 115 8.62 58.33 4.87
N ASP A 116 7.34 57.98 4.95
CA ASP A 116 6.23 58.90 4.77
C ASP A 116 4.90 58.15 4.98
N SER A 117 4.31 58.40 6.15
CA SER A 117 2.87 58.67 6.24
C SER A 117 1.91 57.61 5.65
N LYS A 118 1.92 56.36 6.15
CA LYS A 118 0.77 55.40 6.01
C LYS A 118 0.92 54.15 6.90
N ALA A 119 1.09 54.35 8.21
CA ALA A 119 1.22 53.28 9.20
C ALA A 119 -0.10 52.59 9.61
N HIS A 120 -1.00 52.35 8.64
CA HIS A 120 -2.19 51.51 8.83
C HIS A 120 -2.49 50.73 7.54
N LYS A 121 -1.61 49.81 7.13
CA LYS A 121 -1.95 48.82 6.07
C LYS A 121 -1.09 47.55 5.98
N SER A 122 -0.19 47.28 6.92
CA SER A 122 0.65 46.05 6.89
C SER A 122 0.11 44.88 7.74
N VAL A 123 -0.78 45.13 8.70
CA VAL A 123 -1.42 44.05 9.49
C VAL A 123 -2.50 43.32 8.68
N SER A 124 -3.06 43.95 7.64
CA SER A 124 -4.02 43.27 6.75
C SER A 124 -3.31 42.22 5.89
N SER A 125 -2.14 42.49 5.30
CA SER A 125 -1.55 41.52 4.36
C SER A 125 -1.17 40.20 5.02
N ASP A 126 -0.64 40.20 6.24
CA ASP A 126 -0.28 38.95 6.94
C ASP A 126 -1.51 38.21 7.47
N ALA A 127 -2.55 38.95 7.88
CA ALA A 127 -3.83 38.35 8.27
C ALA A 127 -4.59 37.77 7.06
N ASP A 128 -4.52 38.45 5.92
CA ASP A 128 -5.10 38.03 4.64
C ASP A 128 -4.33 36.81 4.10
N ASN A 129 -2.99 36.81 4.14
CA ASN A 129 -2.15 35.65 3.81
C ASN A 129 -2.44 34.43 4.70
N MET A 130 -2.61 34.65 6.01
CA MET A 130 -2.95 33.58 6.96
C MET A 130 -4.38 33.05 6.75
N LYS A 131 -5.31 33.93 6.36
CA LYS A 131 -6.68 33.57 5.98
C LYS A 131 -6.68 32.76 4.69
N ASP A 132 -5.86 33.12 3.72
CA ASP A 132 -5.70 32.40 2.45
C ASP A 132 -5.06 31.02 2.68
N LEU A 133 -4.06 30.91 3.55
CA LEU A 133 -3.48 29.60 3.92
C LEU A 133 -4.51 28.70 4.61
N ARG A 134 -5.31 29.24 5.53
CA ARG A 134 -6.39 28.49 6.20
C ARG A 134 -7.46 28.04 5.20
N ARG A 135 -7.78 28.90 4.23
CA ARG A 135 -8.70 28.58 3.15
C ARG A 135 -8.15 27.47 2.27
N GLN A 136 -6.88 27.54 1.84
CA GLN A 136 -6.22 26.49 1.07
C GLN A 136 -6.17 25.17 1.82
N LEU A 137 -5.88 25.18 3.13
CA LEU A 137 -5.91 23.98 3.95
C LEU A 137 -7.32 23.38 4.06
N ALA A 138 -8.34 24.22 4.19
CA ALA A 138 -9.73 23.78 4.21
C ALA A 138 -10.15 23.19 2.85
N GLU A 139 -9.81 23.85 1.74
CA GLU A 139 -10.07 23.37 0.38
C GLU A 139 -9.31 22.07 0.09
N PHE A 140 -8.03 21.97 0.46
CA PHE A 140 -7.25 20.74 0.32
C PHE A 140 -7.86 19.61 1.14
N THR A 141 -8.18 19.85 2.41
CA THR A 141 -8.80 18.83 3.27
C THR A 141 -10.15 18.38 2.71
N HIS A 142 -10.96 19.32 2.23
CA HIS A 142 -12.26 19.01 1.64
C HIS A 142 -12.13 18.21 0.34
N ASN A 143 -11.26 18.62 -0.57
CA ASN A 143 -11.03 17.93 -1.84
C ASN A 143 -10.47 16.52 -1.62
N THR A 144 -9.47 16.38 -0.75
CA THR A 144 -8.92 15.05 -0.40
C THR A 144 -9.98 14.18 0.26
N GLN A 145 -10.84 14.75 1.12
CA GLN A 145 -11.93 14.00 1.71
C GLN A 145 -12.96 13.56 0.65
N GLU A 146 -13.33 14.43 -0.28
CA GLU A 146 -14.25 14.11 -1.36
C GLU A 146 -13.70 13.01 -2.27
N GLU A 147 -12.42 13.09 -2.67
CA GLU A 147 -11.74 12.06 -3.47
C GLU A 147 -11.77 10.69 -2.76
N LEU A 148 -11.48 10.66 -1.45
CA LEU A 148 -11.53 9.43 -0.66
C LEU A 148 -12.96 8.88 -0.53
N GLU A 149 -13.96 9.74 -0.37
CA GLU A 149 -15.37 9.34 -0.31
C GLU A 149 -15.86 8.79 -1.66
N GLN A 150 -15.43 9.38 -2.78
CA GLN A 150 -15.71 8.88 -4.13
C GLN A 150 -15.03 7.53 -4.38
N GLU A 151 -13.75 7.39 -4.04
CA GLU A 151 -13.02 6.12 -4.16
C GLU A 151 -13.68 5.04 -3.29
N ARG A 152 -14.01 5.37 -2.04
CA ARG A 152 -14.72 4.47 -1.13
C ARG A 152 -16.07 4.03 -1.70
N ALA A 153 -16.84 4.95 -2.27
CA ALA A 153 -18.12 4.63 -2.92
C ALA A 153 -17.94 3.70 -4.13
N GLY A 154 -16.92 3.97 -4.97
CA GLY A 154 -16.59 3.12 -6.11
C GLY A 154 -16.17 1.70 -5.69
N LEU A 155 -15.33 1.60 -4.65
CA LEU A 155 -14.91 0.32 -4.08
C LEU A 155 -16.08 -0.45 -3.49
N LEU A 156 -16.97 0.22 -2.75
CA LEU A 156 -18.17 -0.41 -2.18
C LEU A 156 -19.11 -0.92 -3.28
N SER A 157 -19.33 -0.15 -4.35
CA SER A 157 -20.15 -0.60 -5.48
C SER A 157 -19.54 -1.82 -6.16
N ARG A 158 -18.23 -1.84 -6.40
CA ARG A 158 -17.55 -2.99 -7.00
C ARG A 158 -17.58 -4.21 -6.09
N ASN A 159 -17.40 -4.00 -4.79
CA ASN A 159 -17.45 -5.07 -3.80
C ASN A 159 -18.85 -5.72 -3.75
N ALA A 160 -19.92 -4.91 -3.75
CA ALA A 160 -21.30 -5.42 -3.79
C ALA A 160 -21.60 -6.29 -5.03
N VAL A 161 -21.09 -5.90 -6.21
CA VAL A 161 -21.23 -6.70 -7.43
C VAL A 161 -20.47 -8.03 -7.30
N LEU A 162 -19.24 -8.01 -6.78
CA LEU A 162 -18.46 -9.23 -6.56
C LEU A 162 -19.10 -10.16 -5.52
N GLU A 163 -19.68 -9.61 -4.45
CA GLU A 163 -20.45 -10.39 -3.48
C GLU A 163 -21.65 -11.08 -4.16
N GLN A 164 -22.37 -10.36 -5.04
CA GLN A 164 -23.47 -10.94 -5.80
C GLN A 164 -22.97 -12.08 -6.72
N GLU A 165 -21.92 -11.87 -7.51
CA GLU A 165 -21.35 -12.91 -8.38
C GLU A 165 -20.96 -14.16 -7.60
N VAL A 166 -20.36 -14.01 -6.42
CA VAL A 166 -20.01 -15.14 -5.55
C VAL A 166 -21.26 -15.88 -5.09
N THR A 167 -22.33 -15.17 -4.71
CA THR A 167 -23.59 -15.83 -4.31
C THR A 167 -24.26 -16.55 -5.47
N GLU A 168 -24.19 -16.01 -6.68
CA GLU A 168 -24.72 -16.66 -7.90
C GLU A 168 -23.93 -17.93 -8.24
N LEU A 169 -22.61 -17.88 -8.17
CA LEU A 169 -21.76 -19.06 -8.36
C LEU A 169 -22.00 -20.13 -7.30
N GLN A 170 -22.18 -19.74 -6.04
CA GLN A 170 -22.50 -20.67 -4.96
C GLN A 170 -23.85 -21.35 -5.22
N ALA A 171 -24.88 -20.60 -5.59
CA ALA A 171 -26.20 -21.14 -5.93
C ALA A 171 -26.14 -22.08 -7.16
N TYR A 172 -25.31 -21.75 -8.15
CA TYR A 172 -25.07 -22.60 -9.32
C TYR A 172 -24.43 -23.93 -8.92
N ILE A 173 -23.39 -23.90 -8.07
CA ILE A 173 -22.72 -25.09 -7.56
C ILE A 173 -23.70 -25.96 -6.79
N ASP A 174 -24.46 -25.38 -5.85
CA ASP A 174 -25.41 -26.12 -5.02
C ASP A 174 -26.49 -26.81 -5.87
N THR A 175 -27.00 -26.10 -6.89
CA THR A 175 -27.97 -26.65 -7.84
C THR A 175 -27.40 -27.82 -8.64
N HIS A 176 -26.18 -27.68 -9.17
CA HIS A 176 -25.59 -28.72 -10.01
C HIS A 176 -25.09 -29.92 -9.19
N LEU A 177 -24.58 -29.70 -7.98
CA LEU A 177 -24.22 -30.79 -7.06
C LEU A 177 -25.45 -31.64 -6.70
N ALA A 178 -26.59 -31.00 -6.41
CA ALA A 178 -27.84 -31.71 -6.16
C ALA A 178 -28.27 -32.54 -7.39
N ARG A 179 -28.26 -31.93 -8.59
CA ARG A 179 -28.59 -32.62 -9.85
C ARG A 179 -27.66 -33.80 -10.15
N TYR A 180 -26.35 -33.62 -9.97
CA TYR A 180 -25.39 -34.69 -10.20
C TYR A 180 -25.55 -35.82 -9.20
N LYS A 181 -25.85 -35.51 -7.94
CA LYS A 181 -26.16 -36.53 -6.93
C LYS A 181 -27.39 -37.34 -7.33
N ASP A 182 -28.47 -36.67 -7.75
CA ASP A 182 -29.70 -37.34 -8.17
C ASP A 182 -29.47 -38.21 -9.42
N GLU A 183 -28.71 -37.72 -10.40
CA GLU A 183 -28.38 -38.49 -11.61
C GLU A 183 -27.46 -39.68 -11.29
N ILE A 184 -26.47 -39.52 -10.39
CA ILE A 184 -25.65 -40.65 -9.92
C ILE A 184 -26.54 -41.70 -9.24
N MET A 185 -27.49 -41.28 -8.40
CA MET A 185 -28.43 -42.20 -7.75
C MET A 185 -29.31 -42.93 -8.77
N ARG A 186 -29.85 -42.21 -9.76
CA ARG A 186 -30.64 -42.77 -10.86
C ARG A 186 -29.84 -43.78 -11.68
N LEU A 187 -28.61 -43.45 -12.06
CA LEU A 187 -27.73 -44.34 -12.83
C LEU A 187 -27.36 -45.58 -12.03
N ARG A 188 -27.08 -45.46 -10.73
CA ARG A 188 -26.84 -46.61 -9.84
C ARG A 188 -28.06 -47.53 -9.75
N GLN A 189 -29.25 -46.95 -9.68
CA GLN A 189 -30.51 -47.71 -9.67
C GLN A 189 -30.73 -48.44 -11.00
N MET A 190 -30.46 -47.81 -12.14
CA MET A 190 -30.54 -48.45 -13.46
C MET A 190 -29.52 -49.58 -13.65
N LEU A 191 -28.35 -49.46 -13.05
CA LEU A 191 -27.29 -50.47 -13.09
C LEU A 191 -27.50 -51.60 -12.06
N ASN A 192 -28.61 -51.60 -11.32
CA ASN A 192 -28.89 -52.54 -10.22
C ASN A 192 -27.73 -52.66 -9.20
N MET A 193 -26.92 -51.62 -9.05
CA MET A 193 -25.80 -51.54 -8.09
C MET A 193 -26.28 -51.25 -6.67
N ASN A 194 -27.52 -51.64 -6.33
CA ASN A 194 -28.18 -51.23 -5.10
C ASN A 194 -27.70 -51.96 -3.84
N ASP A 195 -26.84 -52.99 -3.93
CA ASP A 195 -26.13 -53.49 -2.76
C ASP A 195 -24.97 -54.42 -3.13
N SER A 196 -23.73 -53.91 -3.20
CA SER A 196 -22.49 -54.66 -2.90
C SER A 196 -21.25 -53.81 -3.19
N GLY A 197 -20.66 -53.21 -2.15
CA GLY A 197 -19.33 -52.61 -2.25
C GLY A 197 -19.12 -51.48 -1.26
N GLY A 198 -18.90 -51.84 0.01
CA GLY A 198 -18.66 -50.89 1.09
C GLY A 198 -17.52 -49.91 0.77
N PHE A 199 -17.85 -48.63 0.77
CA PHE A 199 -16.88 -47.58 1.04
C PHE A 199 -17.15 -47.07 2.45
N VAL A 200 -16.42 -47.63 3.40
CA VAL A 200 -16.32 -47.08 4.76
C VAL A 200 -15.56 -45.76 4.61
N SER A 201 -16.27 -44.64 4.74
CA SER A 201 -15.63 -43.34 4.91
C SER A 201 -14.97 -43.29 6.29
N PRO A 202 -13.64 -43.20 6.40
CA PRO A 202 -12.99 -42.97 7.68
C PRO A 202 -13.01 -41.46 7.94
N GLY A 203 -13.76 -41.02 8.95
CA GLY A 203 -13.60 -39.66 9.49
C GLY A 203 -14.86 -38.84 9.71
N ALA A 204 -15.99 -39.45 10.09
CA ALA A 204 -17.06 -38.71 10.76
C ALA A 204 -16.75 -38.58 12.26
N ASN A 205 -15.79 -37.72 12.61
CA ASN A 205 -15.59 -37.24 13.97
C ASN A 205 -15.07 -35.80 13.93
N ASN A 206 -15.98 -34.83 13.83
CA ASN A 206 -15.82 -33.61 14.62
C ASN A 206 -17.17 -32.87 14.76
N PRO A 207 -17.75 -32.79 15.96
CA PRO A 207 -18.89 -31.92 16.22
C PRO A 207 -18.40 -30.48 16.45
N HIS A 208 -19.09 -29.52 15.84
CA HIS A 208 -19.16 -28.11 16.23
C HIS A 208 -17.89 -27.25 16.09
N ASN A 209 -17.85 -26.45 15.00
CA ASN A 209 -17.18 -25.16 15.03
C ASN A 209 -18.03 -24.08 14.35
N HIS A 210 -19.09 -23.64 15.06
CA HIS A 210 -19.73 -22.36 14.77
C HIS A 210 -18.86 -21.24 15.38
N ARG A 211 -17.88 -20.74 14.62
CA ARG A 211 -17.29 -19.43 14.93
C ARG A 211 -18.15 -18.36 14.29
N LYS A 212 -19.05 -17.79 15.09
CA LYS A 212 -19.65 -16.47 14.83
C LYS A 212 -18.52 -15.46 14.68
N PHE A 213 -18.40 -14.85 13.50
CA PHE A 213 -17.65 -13.61 13.34
C PHE A 213 -18.46 -12.49 14.01
N ILE A 214 -18.01 -12.06 15.19
CA ILE A 214 -18.45 -10.82 15.81
C ILE A 214 -17.61 -9.71 15.17
N PHE A 215 -18.27 -8.86 14.38
CA PHE A 215 -17.76 -7.55 14.05
C PHE A 215 -17.65 -6.74 15.35
N TYR A 216 -16.43 -6.39 15.77
CA TYR A 216 -16.23 -5.29 16.69
C TYR A 216 -16.00 -4.03 15.88
N SER A 217 -16.99 -3.15 15.91
CA SER A 217 -16.88 -1.74 15.59
C SER A 217 -15.99 -1.07 16.64
N ASN A 218 -14.98 -0.34 16.17
CA ASN A 218 -14.46 0.88 16.79
C ASN A 218 -13.98 1.79 15.66
#